data_AF-A0A194PK24-F1
#
_entry.id   AF-A0A194PK24-F1
#
_cell.length_a   1.000
_cell.length_b   1.000
_cell.length_c   1.000
_cell.angle_alpha   90.00
_cell.angle_beta   90.00
_cell.angle_gamma   90.00
#
_symmetry.space_group_name_H-M   'P 1'
#
loop_
_entity.id
_entity.type
_entity.pdbx_description
1 polymer ?
#
loop_
_entity_poly.entity_id
_entity_poly.type
_entity_poly.pdbx_seq_one_letter_code
_entity_poly.pdbx_strand_id
1 'polypeptide(L)'
;MIARPWTEDLPKCQNTCVASYFSQISANVNSTDDYLCFYCQTEDGSCLYGVFEPHNGLDAARFIMQRMAVEMLLPPPSISNSDEEIRDRLRNAFVSVEKAYIENYDGMIAERTCLQYRLQTLNETQISQNCDNILSRLKEIDQHLSGGATVVIALVHNNKLFVANVGETRALLCRTDDNSVLRVVQLTVDHSLNNEDELLRLSQLGLDVNKLRNAQYLGNQSGTRCLGNYLVKGLYKAFPNIGIAAAEPVVATPEIHGPIALDESCRFLVLVSAGVYKRIQEVRGCSEQTNKQLAQIIVENFRKQTDFTKVSHTVLGEIEDEFLTYCNKNNLTPKANTHVTLLIRNFNFLPPVPQNDTINLRNPVHKQNERSSVRFNPIVQSKSNTLINEIDSEIDTSGTIDMGTNDSNIDTNQSNDSDISSCRPYDKDRKIKGYVDFTCYYENVAKARKNGTLPGFIK
;
A
#
# COMPACT_ATOMS: atom_id res chain seq x y z
N MET A 1 -29.29 7.82 17.85
CA MET A 1 -28.23 8.78 17.50
C MET A 1 -26.95 7.98 17.31
N ILE A 2 -26.47 7.83 16.08
CA ILE A 2 -25.13 7.29 15.85
C ILE A 2 -24.19 8.39 16.38
N ALA A 3 -23.47 8.10 17.45
CA ALA A 3 -22.54 9.06 18.03
C ALA A 3 -21.49 9.43 16.98
N ARG A 4 -21.27 10.73 16.78
CA ARG A 4 -20.18 11.23 15.93
C ARG A 4 -18.86 10.59 16.40
N PRO A 5 -17.99 10.09 15.49
CA PRO A 5 -16.73 9.51 15.90
C PRO A 5 -15.88 10.54 16.65
N TRP A 6 -15.30 10.16 17.78
CA TRP A 6 -14.43 11.06 18.57
C TRP A 6 -13.19 11.52 17.79
N THR A 7 -12.76 10.75 16.79
CA THR A 7 -11.65 11.09 15.88
C THR A 7 -11.92 12.35 15.05
N GLU A 8 -13.17 12.79 14.96
CA GLU A 8 -13.51 14.05 14.30
C GLU A 8 -13.12 15.29 15.10
N ASP A 9 -12.98 15.15 16.42
CA ASP A 9 -12.61 16.24 17.31
C ASP A 9 -11.09 16.36 17.49
N LEU A 10 -10.31 15.51 16.82
CA LEU A 10 -8.85 15.59 16.79
C LEU A 10 -8.39 16.86 16.04
N PRO A 11 -7.32 17.55 16.51
CA PRO A 11 -6.77 18.71 15.82
C PRO A 11 -6.32 18.33 14.41
N LYS A 12 -6.93 18.95 13.39
CA LYS A 12 -6.70 18.60 11.99
C LYS A 12 -5.38 19.21 11.47
N CYS A 13 -4.63 18.44 10.68
CA CYS A 13 -3.41 18.93 10.02
C CYS A 13 -3.77 19.82 8.82
N GLN A 14 -3.43 21.11 8.86
CA GLN A 14 -3.85 22.13 7.87
C GLN A 14 -3.44 21.82 6.42
N ASN A 15 -2.28 21.20 6.23
CA ASN A 15 -1.75 20.91 4.89
C ASN A 15 -2.21 19.55 4.35
N THR A 16 -3.42 19.13 4.73
CA THR A 16 -4.03 17.86 4.34
C THR A 16 -5.40 18.11 3.75
N CYS A 17 -5.70 17.51 2.60
CA CYS A 17 -7.05 17.46 2.07
C CYS A 17 -7.50 16.01 1.93
N VAL A 18 -8.79 15.78 2.10
CA VAL A 18 -9.39 14.44 2.16
C VAL A 18 -10.72 14.47 1.43
N ALA A 19 -11.01 13.40 0.70
CA ALA A 19 -12.35 13.10 0.24
C ALA A 19 -12.61 11.61 0.48
N SER A 20 -13.76 11.28 1.05
CA SER A 20 -14.17 9.90 1.34
C SER A 20 -15.67 9.74 1.14
N TYR A 21 -16.08 8.74 0.38
CA TYR A 21 -17.50 8.42 0.18
C TYR A 21 -17.68 7.00 -0.37
N PHE A 22 -18.92 6.53 -0.39
CA PHE A 22 -19.32 5.32 -1.11
C PHE A 22 -19.91 5.72 -2.46
N SER A 23 -19.46 5.09 -3.54
CA SER A 23 -20.01 5.34 -4.88
C SER A 23 -21.49 4.99 -4.90
N GLN A 24 -22.28 5.95 -5.38
CA GLN A 24 -23.74 5.86 -5.46
C GLN A 24 -24.15 5.45 -6.87
N ILE A 25 -24.90 4.36 -6.99
CA ILE A 25 -25.56 3.96 -8.25
C ILE A 25 -26.97 4.57 -8.36
N SER A 26 -27.49 5.18 -7.28
CA SER A 26 -28.81 5.80 -7.26
C SER A 26 -28.81 7.06 -6.40
N ALA A 27 -29.41 8.13 -6.93
CA ALA A 27 -29.41 9.50 -6.40
C ALA A 27 -30.27 9.72 -5.13
N ASN A 28 -30.52 8.69 -4.30
CA ASN A 28 -31.44 8.82 -3.18
C ASN A 28 -31.08 7.93 -1.98
N VAL A 29 -29.99 8.28 -1.28
CA VAL A 29 -29.82 7.99 0.15
C VAL A 29 -29.01 9.14 0.75
N ASN A 30 -29.53 9.79 1.80
CA ASN A 30 -28.80 10.77 2.59
C ASN A 30 -27.45 10.17 3.05
N SER A 31 -26.32 10.70 2.58
CA SER A 31 -25.02 10.27 3.05
C SER A 31 -24.90 10.63 4.52
N THR A 32 -24.95 9.63 5.39
CA THR A 32 -24.11 9.72 6.57
C THR A 32 -22.69 9.67 6.01
N ASP A 33 -21.99 10.79 6.08
CA ASP A 33 -20.59 10.87 5.66
C ASP A 33 -19.75 9.95 6.56
N ASP A 34 -19.72 8.67 6.20
CA ASP A 34 -18.94 7.65 6.88
C ASP A 34 -17.48 7.80 6.43
N TYR A 35 -16.81 8.82 6.97
CA TYR A 35 -15.38 9.03 6.80
C TYR A 35 -14.64 7.88 7.47
N LEU A 36 -14.29 6.85 6.70
CA LEU A 36 -13.39 5.77 7.13
C LEU A 36 -11.92 6.19 6.94
N CYS A 37 -11.61 7.35 7.50
CA CYS A 37 -10.28 7.93 7.52
C CYS A 37 -10.16 8.92 8.68
N PHE A 38 -8.96 9.15 9.15
CA PHE A 38 -8.68 10.26 10.05
C PHE A 38 -7.33 10.88 9.74
N TYR A 39 -7.17 12.13 10.14
CA TYR A 39 -5.91 12.84 10.07
C TYR A 39 -5.84 13.84 11.21
N CYS A 40 -4.69 13.91 11.86
CA CYS A 40 -4.51 14.82 12.97
C CYS A 40 -3.05 15.28 13.11
N GLN A 41 -2.88 16.34 13.88
CA GLN A 41 -1.60 16.85 14.33
C GLN A 41 -1.60 16.91 15.85
N THR A 42 -0.59 16.29 16.46
CA THR A 42 -0.36 16.32 17.90
C THR A 42 0.29 17.63 18.33
N GLU A 43 0.24 17.96 19.62
CA GLU A 43 0.88 19.16 20.20
C GLU A 43 2.39 19.18 19.94
N ASP A 44 3.03 18.01 19.98
CA ASP A 44 4.46 17.80 19.71
C ASP A 44 4.82 17.89 18.21
N GLY A 45 3.86 18.22 17.34
CA GLY A 45 4.08 18.42 15.91
C GLY A 45 4.07 17.14 15.07
N SER A 46 3.90 15.97 15.68
CA SER A 46 3.71 14.71 14.93
C SER A 46 2.36 14.71 14.21
N CYS A 47 2.33 14.27 12.96
CA CYS A 47 1.09 14.15 12.19
C CYS A 47 0.78 12.70 11.87
N LEU A 48 -0.46 12.29 12.12
CA LEU A 48 -0.93 10.93 11.89
C LEU A 48 -2.07 10.94 10.87
N TYR A 49 -2.00 10.02 9.91
CA TYR A 49 -2.95 9.86 8.82
C TYR A 49 -3.37 8.40 8.72
N GLY A 50 -4.65 8.13 8.50
CA GLY A 50 -5.16 6.78 8.31
C GLY A 50 -6.28 6.71 7.30
N VAL A 51 -6.24 5.70 6.43
CA VAL A 51 -7.32 5.36 5.48
C VAL A 51 -7.71 3.90 5.71
N PHE A 52 -9.01 3.66 5.84
CA PHE A 52 -9.60 2.37 6.20
C PHE A 52 -10.61 1.99 5.13
N GLU A 53 -10.35 0.92 4.40
CA GLU A 53 -11.28 0.41 3.40
C GLU A 53 -12.05 -0.79 3.99
N PRO A 54 -13.39 -0.70 4.10
CA PRO A 54 -14.19 -1.70 4.77
C PRO A 54 -14.38 -2.95 3.91
N HIS A 55 -14.44 -4.10 4.59
CA HIS A 55 -14.84 -5.40 4.02
C HIS A 55 -16.10 -5.88 4.71
N ASN A 56 -17.11 -6.28 3.92
CA ASN A 56 -18.32 -6.98 4.37
C ASN A 56 -19.03 -6.39 5.61
N GLY A 57 -18.94 -5.07 5.81
CA GLY A 57 -19.61 -4.38 6.91
C GLY A 57 -18.88 -3.11 7.34
N LEU A 58 -19.63 -2.06 7.70
CA LEU A 58 -19.08 -0.76 8.10
C LEU A 58 -18.69 -0.72 9.59
N ASP A 59 -19.43 -1.42 10.43
CA ASP A 59 -19.27 -1.33 11.89
C ASP A 59 -17.89 -1.81 12.34
N ALA A 60 -17.40 -2.91 11.77
CA ALA A 60 -16.05 -3.42 12.00
C ALA A 60 -14.98 -2.40 11.59
N ALA A 61 -15.11 -1.79 10.41
CA ALA A 61 -14.16 -0.77 9.95
C ALA A 61 -14.18 0.50 10.83
N ARG A 62 -15.36 0.95 11.27
CA ARG A 62 -15.48 2.10 12.20
C ARG A 62 -14.86 1.78 13.56
N PHE A 63 -15.05 0.56 14.07
CA PHE A 63 -14.41 0.11 15.31
C PHE A 63 -12.88 0.07 15.18
N ILE A 64 -12.37 -0.55 14.11
CA ILE A 64 -10.93 -0.63 13.79
C ILE A 64 -10.32 0.77 13.70
N MET A 65 -10.97 1.69 12.99
CA MET A 65 -10.50 3.07 12.85
C MET A 65 -10.38 3.79 14.19
N GLN A 66 -11.45 3.76 14.99
CA GLN A 66 -11.46 4.42 16.30
C GLN A 66 -10.43 3.81 17.25
N ARG A 67 -10.30 2.48 17.27
CA ARG A 67 -9.31 1.80 18.10
C ARG A 67 -7.89 2.10 17.65
N MET A 68 -7.63 2.10 16.34
CA MET A 68 -6.32 2.46 15.79
C MET A 68 -5.89 3.87 16.19
N ALA A 69 -6.81 4.83 16.15
CA ALA A 69 -6.54 6.19 16.61
C ALA A 69 -6.18 6.23 18.11
N VAL A 70 -6.86 5.45 18.96
CA VAL A 70 -6.53 5.33 20.38
C VAL A 70 -5.11 4.78 20.57
N GLU A 71 -4.78 3.64 19.97
CA GLU A 71 -3.47 2.99 20.16
C GLU A 71 -2.30 3.86 19.67
N MET A 72 -2.52 4.67 18.64
CA MET A 72 -1.49 5.54 18.09
C MET A 72 -1.33 6.86 18.85
N LEU A 73 -2.42 7.41 19.41
CA LEU A 73 -2.45 8.76 19.99
C LEU A 73 -2.50 8.80 21.51
N LEU A 74 -2.74 7.68 22.20
CA LEU A 74 -2.94 7.66 23.65
C LEU A 74 -2.02 6.63 24.33
N PRO A 75 -0.83 7.05 24.84
CA PRO A 75 -0.27 8.40 24.81
C PRO A 75 0.28 8.77 23.43
N PRO A 76 0.36 10.08 23.06
CA PRO A 76 0.88 10.49 21.76
C PRO A 76 2.38 10.15 21.63
N PRO A 77 2.92 10.08 20.40
CA PRO A 77 4.35 9.93 20.18
C PRO A 77 5.10 11.17 20.69
N SER A 78 6.03 10.96 21.62
CA SER A 78 6.93 11.99 22.16
C SER A 78 8.08 12.25 21.19
N ILE A 79 8.56 13.49 21.14
CA ILE A 79 9.74 13.90 20.34
C ILE A 79 10.98 13.04 20.67
N SER A 80 11.08 12.52 21.90
CA SER A 80 12.20 11.68 22.33
C SER A 80 12.15 10.24 21.81
N ASN A 81 11.06 9.83 21.16
CA ASN A 81 10.91 8.45 20.73
C ASN A 81 11.93 8.10 19.64
N SER A 82 12.58 6.95 19.80
CA SER A 82 13.51 6.43 18.79
C SER A 82 12.77 5.87 17.59
N ASP A 83 13.48 5.73 16.45
CA ASP A 83 12.89 5.16 15.24
C ASP A 83 12.40 3.70 15.45
N GLU A 84 13.06 2.93 16.32
CA GLU A 84 12.61 1.58 16.69
C GLU A 84 11.35 1.63 17.57
N GLU A 85 11.28 2.52 18.55
CA GLU A 85 10.08 2.69 19.38
C GLU A 85 8.85 3.09 18.57
N ILE A 86 9.03 3.92 17.54
CA ILE A 86 7.95 4.27 16.61
C ILE A 86 7.52 3.06 15.77
N ARG A 87 8.46 2.23 15.31
CA ARG A 87 8.14 0.98 14.59
C ARG A 87 7.42 -0.02 15.49
N ASP A 88 7.87 -0.16 16.73
CA ASP A 88 7.24 -1.02 17.73
C ASP A 88 5.84 -0.51 18.08
N ARG A 89 5.66 0.80 18.24
CA ARG A 89 4.34 1.42 18.44
C ARG A 89 3.39 1.08 17.29
N LEU A 90 3.82 1.26 16.04
CA LEU A 90 3.02 0.89 14.87
C LEU A 90 2.66 -0.60 14.89
N ARG A 91 3.64 -1.49 15.12
CA ARG A 91 3.40 -2.94 15.17
C ARG A 91 2.40 -3.31 16.27
N ASN A 92 2.61 -2.77 17.47
CA ASN A 92 1.78 -3.05 18.64
C ASN A 92 0.35 -2.51 18.47
N ALA A 93 0.17 -1.37 17.79
CA ALA A 93 -1.15 -0.83 17.50
C ALA A 93 -2.00 -1.80 16.66
N PHE A 94 -1.44 -2.37 15.58
CA PHE A 94 -2.17 -3.36 14.78
C PHE A 94 -2.50 -4.63 15.56
N VAL A 95 -1.55 -5.14 16.37
CA VAL A 95 -1.78 -6.31 17.24
C VAL A 95 -2.89 -6.02 18.26
N SER A 96 -2.85 -4.86 18.91
CA SER A 96 -3.83 -4.45 19.91
C SER A 96 -5.23 -4.26 19.29
N VAL A 97 -5.31 -3.63 18.12
CA VAL A 97 -6.58 -3.43 17.40
C VAL A 97 -7.21 -4.77 16.99
N GLU A 98 -6.41 -5.70 16.47
CA GLU A 98 -6.90 -7.04 16.11
C GLU A 98 -7.42 -7.80 17.33
N LYS A 99 -6.67 -7.76 18.44
CA LYS A 99 -7.09 -8.38 19.70
C LYS A 99 -8.39 -7.76 20.23
N ALA A 100 -8.48 -6.43 20.25
CA ALA A 100 -9.67 -5.71 20.68
C ALA A 100 -10.89 -6.02 19.80
N TYR A 101 -10.69 -6.25 18.49
CA TYR A 101 -11.76 -6.71 17.60
C TYR A 101 -12.27 -8.08 18.05
N ILE A 102 -11.38 -9.06 18.27
CA ILE A 102 -11.79 -10.40 18.71
C ILE A 102 -12.54 -10.33 20.04
N GLU A 103 -12.04 -9.55 21.01
CA GLU A 103 -12.71 -9.33 22.31
C GLU A 103 -14.09 -8.71 22.15
N ASN A 104 -14.25 -7.74 21.23
CA ASN A 104 -15.54 -7.10 20.96
C ASN A 104 -16.58 -8.06 20.36
N TYR A 105 -16.14 -9.09 19.63
CA TYR A 105 -17.01 -10.08 18.98
C TYR A 105 -17.05 -11.44 19.70
N ASP A 106 -16.39 -11.57 20.85
CA ASP A 106 -16.23 -12.85 21.58
C ASP A 106 -17.57 -13.51 21.91
N GLY A 107 -18.55 -12.71 22.37
CA GLY A 107 -19.91 -13.21 22.64
C GLY A 107 -20.59 -13.80 21.40
N MET A 108 -20.41 -13.19 20.23
CA MET A 108 -20.96 -13.70 18.96
C MET A 108 -20.22 -14.96 18.51
N ILE A 109 -18.91 -15.04 18.71
CA ILE A 109 -18.10 -16.23 18.41
C ILE A 109 -18.55 -17.42 19.28
N ALA A 110 -18.80 -17.18 20.57
CA ALA A 110 -19.31 -18.17 21.51
C ALA A 110 -20.73 -18.64 21.12
N GLU A 111 -21.63 -17.70 20.82
CA GLU A 111 -23.00 -18.03 20.37
C GLU A 111 -22.98 -18.87 19.09
N ARG A 112 -22.19 -18.47 18.10
CA ARG A 112 -22.02 -19.20 16.84
C ARG A 112 -21.54 -20.63 17.08
N THR A 113 -20.52 -20.81 17.91
CA THR A 113 -19.95 -22.12 18.25
C THR A 113 -21.01 -23.03 18.89
N CYS A 114 -21.82 -22.48 19.81
CA CYS A 114 -22.91 -23.20 20.45
C CYS A 114 -23.99 -23.62 19.44
N LEU A 115 -24.43 -22.70 18.58
CA LEU A 115 -25.42 -22.96 17.52
C LEU A 115 -24.93 -24.02 16.52
N GLN A 116 -23.65 -23.95 16.13
CA GLN A 116 -23.02 -24.92 15.24
C GLN A 116 -23.00 -26.33 15.86
N TYR A 117 -22.63 -26.44 17.14
CA TYR A 117 -22.63 -27.72 17.85
C TYR A 117 -24.05 -28.28 17.96
N ARG A 118 -25.03 -27.44 18.31
CA ARG A 118 -26.44 -27.85 18.37
C ARG A 118 -26.90 -28.41 17.03
N LEU A 119 -26.57 -27.75 15.92
CA LEU A 119 -26.93 -28.20 14.57
C LEU A 119 -26.35 -29.57 14.23
N GLN A 120 -25.12 -29.87 14.67
CA GLN A 120 -24.49 -31.19 14.48
C GLN A 120 -25.15 -32.31 15.31
N THR A 121 -25.77 -31.96 16.45
CA THR A 121 -26.40 -32.93 17.36
C THR A 121 -27.89 -33.17 17.11
N LEU A 122 -28.51 -32.44 16.17
CA LEU A 122 -29.94 -32.60 15.87
C LEU A 122 -30.19 -33.91 15.08
N ASN A 123 -31.11 -34.74 15.59
CA ASN A 123 -31.57 -35.95 14.89
C ASN A 123 -32.54 -35.61 13.74
N GLU A 124 -32.61 -36.50 12.75
CA GLU A 124 -33.37 -36.31 11.50
C GLU A 124 -34.90 -36.07 11.65
N THR A 125 -35.45 -36.17 12.86
CA THR A 125 -36.89 -36.07 13.12
C THR A 125 -37.35 -34.72 13.67
N GLN A 126 -36.45 -33.80 14.03
CA GLN A 126 -36.78 -32.44 14.54
C GLN A 126 -36.57 -31.33 13.48
N ILE A 127 -36.48 -31.72 12.21
CA ILE A 127 -35.75 -31.02 11.15
C ILE A 127 -36.29 -29.66 10.70
N SER A 128 -37.58 -29.36 10.77
CA SER A 128 -38.08 -28.24 9.94
C SER A 128 -37.89 -26.85 10.56
N GLN A 129 -38.61 -26.49 11.63
CA GLN A 129 -38.70 -25.09 12.05
C GLN A 129 -37.53 -24.62 12.95
N ASN A 130 -36.99 -25.50 13.79
CA ASN A 130 -35.88 -25.14 14.68
C ASN A 130 -34.55 -25.02 13.93
N CYS A 131 -34.34 -25.82 12.87
CA CYS A 131 -33.14 -25.70 12.03
C CYS A 131 -33.13 -24.37 11.26
N ASP A 132 -34.26 -23.95 10.69
CA ASP A 132 -34.35 -22.71 9.93
C ASP A 132 -34.00 -21.48 10.80
N ASN A 133 -34.48 -21.45 12.05
CA ASN A 133 -34.15 -20.39 12.99
C ASN A 133 -32.65 -20.38 13.37
N ILE A 134 -32.05 -21.56 13.61
CA ILE A 134 -30.62 -21.69 13.91
C ILE A 134 -29.79 -21.24 12.71
N LEU A 135 -30.13 -21.67 11.50
CA LEU A 135 -29.43 -21.30 10.26
C LEU A 135 -29.55 -19.80 9.98
N SER A 136 -30.73 -19.21 10.19
CA SER A 136 -30.94 -17.77 10.05
C SER A 136 -30.05 -16.98 11.02
N ARG A 137 -30.01 -17.40 12.29
CA ARG A 137 -29.15 -16.76 13.30
C ARG A 137 -27.66 -16.94 13.03
N LEU A 138 -27.24 -18.13 12.58
CA LEU A 138 -25.85 -18.37 12.16
C LEU A 138 -25.45 -17.44 11.01
N LYS A 139 -26.33 -17.26 10.02
CA LYS A 139 -26.09 -16.36 8.88
C LYS A 139 -25.95 -14.91 9.31
N GLU A 140 -26.79 -14.45 10.25
CA GLU A 140 -26.69 -13.12 10.83
C GLU A 140 -25.35 -12.92 11.55
N ILE A 141 -24.95 -13.89 12.38
CA ILE A 141 -23.65 -13.84 13.09
C ILE A 141 -22.49 -13.84 12.09
N ASP A 142 -22.52 -14.71 11.08
CA ASP A 142 -21.51 -14.78 10.03
C ASP A 142 -21.40 -13.46 9.26
N GLN A 143 -22.50 -12.77 9.01
CA GLN A 143 -22.48 -11.45 8.39
C GLN A 143 -21.70 -10.44 9.24
N HIS A 144 -21.90 -10.41 10.55
CA HIS A 144 -21.13 -9.52 11.44
C HIS A 144 -19.66 -9.92 11.55
N LEU A 145 -19.37 -11.22 11.68
CA LEU A 145 -17.99 -11.75 11.79
C LEU A 145 -17.21 -11.67 10.48
N SER A 146 -17.89 -11.48 9.35
CA SER A 146 -17.26 -11.24 8.05
C SER A 146 -16.70 -9.82 7.91
N GLY A 147 -17.11 -8.91 8.79
CA GLY A 147 -16.74 -7.50 8.77
C GLY A 147 -15.27 -7.28 9.13
N GLY A 148 -14.54 -6.50 8.32
CA GLY A 148 -13.15 -6.16 8.57
C GLY A 148 -12.73 -4.89 7.82
N ALA A 149 -11.43 -4.60 7.81
CA ALA A 149 -10.89 -3.49 7.03
C ALA A 149 -9.47 -3.75 6.52
N THR A 150 -9.20 -3.24 5.32
CA THR A 150 -7.85 -2.94 4.83
C THR A 150 -7.44 -1.58 5.40
N VAL A 151 -6.19 -1.43 5.85
CA VAL A 151 -5.73 -0.24 6.57
C VAL A 151 -4.35 0.20 6.11
N VAL A 152 -4.21 1.50 5.83
CA VAL A 152 -2.90 2.16 5.72
C VAL A 152 -2.81 3.31 6.71
N ILE A 153 -1.72 3.33 7.47
CA ILE A 153 -1.38 4.37 8.44
C ILE A 153 -0.07 5.04 8.00
N ALA A 154 -0.03 6.36 8.03
CA ALA A 154 1.21 7.13 7.87
C ALA A 154 1.41 8.04 9.09
N LEU A 155 2.60 8.00 9.66
CA LEU A 155 3.02 8.84 10.77
C LEU A 155 4.22 9.68 10.31
N VAL A 156 4.07 11.00 10.39
CA VAL A 156 5.17 11.95 10.24
C VAL A 156 5.60 12.36 11.64
N HIS A 157 6.81 11.98 12.02
CA HIS A 157 7.39 12.23 13.34
C HIS A 157 8.83 12.68 13.18
N ASN A 158 9.23 13.81 13.78
CA ASN A 158 10.59 14.35 13.68
C ASN A 158 11.13 14.44 12.23
N ASN A 159 10.30 14.94 11.30
CA ASN A 159 10.62 15.05 9.87
C ASN A 159 10.96 13.70 9.18
N LYS A 160 10.55 12.58 9.79
CA LYS A 160 10.62 11.23 9.23
C LYS A 160 9.22 10.70 9.01
N LEU A 161 9.02 10.02 7.89
CA LEU A 161 7.78 9.35 7.53
C LEU A 161 7.90 7.85 7.80
N PHE A 162 6.94 7.32 8.54
CA PHE A 162 6.72 5.89 8.76
C PHE A 162 5.37 5.51 8.16
N VAL A 163 5.30 4.38 7.48
CA VAL A 163 4.07 3.88 6.87
C VAL A 163 3.85 2.43 7.31
N ALA A 164 2.63 2.10 7.75
CA ALA A 164 2.23 0.74 8.07
C ALA A 164 0.99 0.36 7.25
N ASN A 165 1.00 -0.81 6.61
CA ASN A 165 -0.09 -1.26 5.75
C ASN A 165 -0.53 -2.70 6.06
N VAL A 166 -1.84 -2.92 6.01
CA VAL A 166 -2.48 -4.24 6.02
C VAL A 166 -3.58 -4.23 4.97
N GLY A 167 -3.27 -4.75 3.78
CA GLY A 167 -4.24 -5.09 2.74
C GLY A 167 -3.88 -4.42 1.42
N GLU A 168 -4.89 -3.98 0.69
CA GLU A 168 -4.77 -3.41 -0.66
C GLU A 168 -4.77 -1.86 -0.70
N THR A 169 -4.78 -1.17 0.45
CA THR A 169 -4.62 0.29 0.48
C THR A 169 -3.19 0.66 0.09
N ARG A 170 -3.01 1.83 -0.54
CA ARG A 170 -1.70 2.29 -1.00
C ARG A 170 -1.27 3.59 -0.34
N ALA A 171 0.02 3.71 -0.04
CA ALA A 171 0.68 4.99 0.21
C ALA A 171 1.66 5.31 -0.92
N LEU A 172 1.56 6.50 -1.49
CA LEU A 172 2.45 6.99 -2.56
C LEU A 172 3.17 8.26 -2.09
N LEU A 173 4.49 8.29 -2.22
CA LEU A 173 5.29 9.48 -1.99
C LEU A 173 5.74 10.07 -3.33
N CYS A 174 5.28 11.29 -3.62
CA CYS A 174 5.69 12.01 -4.81
C CYS A 174 6.85 12.95 -4.47
N ARG A 175 8.00 12.73 -5.11
CA ARG A 175 9.24 13.48 -4.92
C ARG A 175 9.78 13.99 -6.25
N THR A 176 10.46 15.12 -6.26
CA THR A 176 11.18 15.58 -7.47
C THR A 176 12.61 15.08 -7.44
N ASP A 177 13.13 14.64 -8.58
CA ASP A 177 14.57 14.44 -8.74
C ASP A 177 15.32 15.76 -9.01
N ASP A 178 16.64 15.67 -9.17
CA ASP A 178 17.52 16.82 -9.45
C ASP A 178 17.14 17.57 -10.73
N ASN A 179 16.49 16.88 -11.68
CA ASN A 179 16.00 17.47 -12.92
C ASN A 179 14.61 18.10 -12.77
N SER A 180 14.10 18.24 -11.53
CA SER A 180 12.76 18.73 -11.21
C SER A 180 11.64 17.89 -11.82
N VAL A 181 11.92 16.61 -12.08
CA VAL A 181 10.95 15.65 -12.60
C VAL A 181 10.27 14.93 -11.45
N LEU A 182 8.94 14.95 -11.42
CA LEU A 182 8.16 14.29 -10.37
C LEU A 182 8.21 12.77 -10.52
N ARG A 183 8.80 12.07 -9.55
CA ARG A 183 8.78 10.61 -9.41
C ARG A 183 7.74 10.19 -8.39
N VAL A 184 7.05 9.09 -8.70
CA VAL A 184 6.01 8.51 -7.83
C VAL A 184 6.55 7.20 -7.27
N VAL A 185 6.74 7.15 -5.96
CA VAL A 185 7.24 5.97 -5.27
C VAL A 185 6.09 5.38 -4.45
N GLN A 186 5.67 4.15 -4.79
CA GLN A 186 4.73 3.41 -3.96
C GLN A 186 5.48 2.91 -2.72
N LEU A 187 5.04 3.34 -1.54
CA LEU A 187 5.70 3.01 -0.26
C LEU A 187 5.22 1.68 0.32
N THR A 188 4.00 1.25 0.03
CA THR A 188 3.39 0.01 0.55
C THR A 188 3.38 -1.08 -0.50
N VAL A 189 3.39 -2.35 -0.12
CA VAL A 189 3.13 -3.44 -1.08
C VAL A 189 1.68 -3.90 -0.98
N ASP A 190 1.05 -4.19 -2.12
CA ASP A 190 -0.32 -4.69 -2.14
C ASP A 190 -0.36 -6.12 -1.60
N HIS A 191 -1.09 -6.35 -0.51
CA HIS A 191 -1.33 -7.70 0.02
C HIS A 191 -2.49 -8.36 -0.74
N SER A 192 -2.18 -8.88 -1.93
CA SER A 192 -3.13 -9.50 -2.86
C SER A 192 -2.59 -10.80 -3.45
N LEU A 193 -3.44 -11.55 -4.15
CA LEU A 193 -3.05 -12.77 -4.85
C LEU A 193 -2.15 -12.53 -6.09
N ASN A 194 -1.93 -11.27 -6.48
CA ASN A 194 -0.96 -10.90 -7.52
C ASN A 194 0.46 -10.69 -6.96
N ASN A 195 0.61 -10.69 -5.63
CA ASN A 195 1.90 -10.51 -4.97
C ASN A 195 2.57 -11.88 -4.77
N GLU A 196 3.75 -12.05 -5.36
CA GLU A 196 4.52 -13.30 -5.30
C GLU A 196 4.97 -13.66 -3.87
N ASP A 197 5.28 -12.68 -3.02
CA ASP A 197 5.65 -12.93 -1.62
C ASP A 197 4.46 -13.46 -0.82
N GLU A 198 3.26 -12.93 -1.07
CA GLU A 198 2.03 -13.41 -0.44
C GLU A 198 1.60 -14.79 -0.98
N LEU A 199 1.78 -15.05 -2.29
CA LEU A 199 1.57 -16.38 -2.87
C LEU A 199 2.54 -17.41 -2.26
N LEU A 200 3.80 -17.05 -2.09
CA LEU A 200 4.79 -17.90 -1.43
C LEU A 200 4.39 -18.19 0.02
N ARG A 201 3.97 -17.17 0.78
CA ARG A 201 3.46 -17.33 2.15
C ARG A 201 2.26 -18.30 2.20
N LEU A 202 1.30 -18.15 1.30
CA LEU A 202 0.12 -19.02 1.23
C LEU A 202 0.51 -20.46 0.80
N SER A 203 1.50 -20.61 -0.06
CA SER A 203 2.05 -21.91 -0.47
C SER A 203 2.68 -22.66 0.72
N GLN A 204 3.41 -21.95 1.57
CA GLN A 204 3.99 -22.52 2.80
C GLN A 204 2.93 -23.02 3.79
N LEU A 205 1.70 -22.51 3.70
CA LEU A 205 0.55 -23.01 4.46
C LEU A 205 -0.12 -24.23 3.81
N GLY A 206 0.36 -24.72 2.68
CA GLY A 206 -0.19 -25.86 1.95
C GLY A 206 -1.28 -25.51 0.94
N LEU A 207 -1.44 -24.23 0.59
CA LEU A 207 -2.39 -23.82 -0.46
C LEU A 207 -1.77 -23.92 -1.85
N ASP A 208 -2.61 -24.26 -2.84
CA ASP A 208 -2.20 -24.43 -4.24
C ASP A 208 -2.13 -23.08 -4.95
N VAL A 209 -0.91 -22.61 -5.21
CA VAL A 209 -0.62 -21.33 -5.88
C VAL A 209 -1.29 -21.22 -7.25
N ASN A 210 -1.40 -22.32 -8.02
CA ASN A 210 -2.00 -22.27 -9.35
C ASN A 210 -3.50 -22.02 -9.28
N LYS A 211 -4.16 -22.57 -8.26
CA LYS A 211 -5.58 -22.27 -8.00
C LYS A 211 -5.76 -20.84 -7.50
N LEU A 212 -4.85 -20.37 -6.64
CA LEU A 212 -4.89 -19.01 -6.09
C LEU A 212 -4.66 -17.93 -7.15
N ARG A 213 -3.74 -18.13 -8.11
CA ARG A 213 -3.52 -17.17 -9.21
C ARG A 213 -4.77 -16.95 -10.07
N ASN A 214 -5.61 -17.97 -10.20
CA ASN A 214 -6.88 -17.90 -10.93
C ASN A 214 -8.07 -17.53 -10.04
N ALA A 215 -7.86 -17.41 -8.72
CA ALA A 215 -8.89 -17.05 -7.78
C ALA A 215 -8.99 -15.53 -7.66
N GLN A 216 -10.21 -15.02 -7.64
CA GLN A 216 -10.47 -13.62 -7.33
C GLN A 216 -10.55 -13.35 -5.82
N TYR A 217 -10.86 -14.39 -5.04
CA TYR A 217 -11.15 -14.27 -3.61
C TYR A 217 -10.42 -15.34 -2.79
N LEU A 218 -9.89 -14.92 -1.66
CA LEU A 218 -9.38 -15.75 -0.57
C LEU A 218 -10.45 -15.78 0.53
N GLY A 219 -11.22 -16.86 0.59
CA GLY A 219 -12.44 -16.92 1.40
C GLY A 219 -13.51 -15.93 0.90
N ASN A 220 -13.77 -14.87 1.66
CA ASN A 220 -14.78 -13.84 1.38
C ASN A 220 -14.22 -12.44 1.04
N GLN A 221 -12.91 -12.33 0.74
CA GLN A 221 -12.26 -11.06 0.41
C GLN A 221 -11.17 -11.23 -0.67
N SER A 222 -10.74 -10.14 -1.32
CA SER A 222 -9.71 -10.15 -2.37
C SER A 222 -8.28 -10.06 -1.82
N GLY A 223 -8.10 -9.39 -0.68
CA GLY A 223 -6.80 -9.23 -0.04
C GLY A 223 -6.35 -10.46 0.74
N THR A 224 -5.05 -10.60 0.92
CA THR A 224 -4.42 -11.69 1.70
C THR A 224 -4.16 -11.31 3.15
N ARG A 225 -4.34 -10.03 3.50
CA ARG A 225 -4.22 -9.50 4.86
C ARG A 225 -5.33 -8.48 5.13
N CYS A 226 -5.88 -8.49 6.34
CA CYS A 226 -6.89 -7.52 6.81
C CYS A 226 -6.91 -7.46 8.34
N LEU A 227 -7.45 -6.38 8.91
CA LEU A 227 -7.88 -6.34 10.30
C LEU A 227 -9.34 -6.81 10.41
N GLY A 228 -9.67 -7.53 11.48
CA GLY A 228 -11.00 -8.14 11.68
C GLY A 228 -11.27 -9.30 10.70
N ASN A 229 -12.53 -9.47 10.28
CA ASN A 229 -12.99 -10.58 9.45
C ASN A 229 -12.58 -11.96 10.03
N TYR A 230 -13.20 -12.30 11.16
CA TYR A 230 -12.93 -13.54 11.88
C TYR A 230 -13.21 -14.79 11.03
N LEU A 231 -14.09 -14.70 10.03
CA LEU A 231 -14.43 -15.82 9.15
C LEU A 231 -13.22 -16.43 8.43
N VAL A 232 -12.32 -15.59 7.91
CA VAL A 232 -11.11 -16.04 7.17
C VAL A 232 -9.88 -16.19 8.07
N LYS A 233 -10.05 -15.94 9.37
CA LYS A 233 -9.11 -16.17 10.46
C LYS A 233 -9.61 -17.34 11.27
N GLY A 234 -10.06 -17.18 12.52
CA GLY A 234 -10.46 -18.28 13.39
C GLY A 234 -11.46 -19.31 12.83
N LEU A 235 -12.20 -19.00 11.76
CA LEU A 235 -13.12 -19.94 11.08
C LEU A 235 -12.73 -20.31 9.65
N TYR A 236 -11.47 -20.09 9.23
CA TYR A 236 -11.02 -20.31 7.85
C TYR A 236 -11.25 -21.75 7.36
N LYS A 237 -11.31 -22.72 8.28
CA LYS A 237 -11.62 -24.14 8.02
C LYS A 237 -12.99 -24.36 7.38
N ALA A 238 -13.93 -23.43 7.54
CA ALA A 238 -15.25 -23.51 6.94
C ALA A 238 -15.23 -23.22 5.42
N PHE A 239 -14.17 -22.60 4.90
CA PHE A 239 -14.06 -22.24 3.49
C PHE A 239 -13.36 -23.34 2.68
N PRO A 240 -13.98 -23.93 1.65
CA PRO A 240 -13.38 -25.02 0.88
C PRO A 240 -12.06 -24.65 0.18
N ASN A 241 -11.90 -23.39 -0.25
CA ASN A 241 -10.71 -22.91 -0.97
C ASN A 241 -9.50 -22.69 -0.06
N ILE A 242 -9.69 -22.48 1.25
CA ILE A 242 -8.60 -22.15 2.18
C ILE A 242 -8.55 -23.04 3.43
N GLY A 243 -9.54 -23.91 3.65
CA GLY A 243 -9.66 -24.73 4.85
C GLY A 243 -8.57 -25.80 4.99
N ILE A 244 -7.89 -26.14 3.90
CA ILE A 244 -6.73 -27.04 3.93
C ILE A 244 -5.47 -26.39 4.52
N ALA A 245 -5.44 -25.05 4.67
CA ALA A 245 -4.27 -24.33 5.16
C ALA A 245 -3.86 -24.82 6.57
N ALA A 246 -2.56 -24.92 6.82
CA ALA A 246 -2.02 -25.38 8.11
C ALA A 246 -2.26 -24.38 9.25
N ALA A 247 -2.34 -23.09 8.94
CA ALA A 247 -2.61 -21.98 9.86
C ALA A 247 -3.50 -20.94 9.17
N GLU A 248 -3.80 -19.83 9.86
CA GLU A 248 -4.63 -18.75 9.31
C GLU A 248 -4.03 -18.19 8.01
N PRO A 249 -4.75 -18.30 6.88
CA PRO A 249 -4.25 -17.86 5.58
C PRO A 249 -4.27 -16.33 5.46
N VAL A 250 -5.28 -15.69 6.04
CA VAL A 250 -5.39 -14.24 6.15
C VAL A 250 -4.80 -13.80 7.48
N VAL A 251 -3.88 -12.83 7.47
CA VAL A 251 -3.23 -12.34 8.69
C VAL A 251 -3.44 -10.85 8.89
N ALA A 252 -3.30 -10.39 10.15
CA ALA A 252 -3.38 -8.98 10.55
C ALA A 252 -2.01 -8.28 10.65
N THR A 253 -0.92 -8.99 10.33
CA THR A 253 0.44 -8.48 10.50
C THR A 253 0.74 -7.34 9.52
N PRO A 254 1.06 -6.13 10.02
CA PRO A 254 1.39 -4.99 9.17
C PRO A 254 2.75 -5.15 8.51
N GLU A 255 2.85 -4.66 7.28
CA GLU A 255 4.13 -4.31 6.67
C GLU A 255 4.45 -2.87 7.06
N ILE A 256 5.64 -2.63 7.61
CA ILE A 256 6.07 -1.32 8.09
C ILE A 256 7.28 -0.85 7.28
N HIS A 257 7.18 0.34 6.70
CA HIS A 257 8.25 0.99 5.95
C HIS A 257 8.67 2.31 6.60
N GLY A 258 9.96 2.61 6.50
CA GLY A 258 10.59 3.80 7.08
C GLY A 258 11.57 3.45 8.20
N PRO A 259 12.24 4.46 8.79
CA PRO A 259 12.03 5.89 8.58
C PRO A 259 12.41 6.37 7.17
N ILE A 260 11.60 7.24 6.59
CA ILE A 260 11.91 7.96 5.34
C ILE A 260 12.13 9.42 5.69
N ALA A 261 13.34 9.94 5.49
CA ALA A 261 13.61 11.36 5.69
C ALA A 261 12.78 12.22 4.71
N LEU A 262 12.09 13.22 5.25
CA LEU A 262 11.34 14.19 4.46
C LEU A 262 12.23 15.39 4.14
N ASP A 263 12.84 15.37 2.97
CA ASP A 263 13.69 16.45 2.47
C ASP A 263 12.90 17.46 1.60
N GLU A 264 13.61 18.47 1.09
CA GLU A 264 13.05 19.45 0.16
C GLU A 264 12.56 18.83 -1.17
N SER A 265 12.95 17.59 -1.50
CA SER A 265 12.51 16.89 -2.71
C SER A 265 11.09 16.33 -2.56
N CYS A 266 10.66 16.03 -1.34
CA CYS A 266 9.34 15.51 -1.03
C CYS A 266 8.26 16.56 -1.30
N ARG A 267 7.34 16.28 -2.24
CA ARG A 267 6.28 17.21 -2.64
C ARG A 267 4.98 16.95 -1.89
N PHE A 268 4.45 15.73 -1.99
CA PHE A 268 3.22 15.35 -1.31
C PHE A 268 3.14 13.83 -1.11
N LEU A 269 2.43 13.43 -0.06
CA LEU A 269 2.07 12.05 0.27
C LEU A 269 0.60 11.82 -0.10
N VAL A 270 0.31 10.66 -0.66
CA VAL A 270 -1.04 10.21 -0.99
C VAL A 270 -1.33 8.91 -0.23
N LEU A 271 -2.46 8.85 0.48
CA LEU A 271 -3.05 7.60 0.96
C LEU A 271 -4.35 7.37 0.19
N VAL A 272 -4.52 6.16 -0.33
CA VAL A 272 -5.62 5.87 -1.27
C VAL A 272 -6.17 4.46 -1.08
N SER A 273 -7.50 4.35 -1.10
CA SER A 273 -8.23 3.07 -1.06
C SER A 273 -8.20 2.34 -2.42
N ALA A 274 -8.39 1.03 -2.41
CA ALA A 274 -8.44 0.21 -3.62
C ALA A 274 -9.57 0.59 -4.57
N GLY A 275 -10.73 1.03 -4.06
CA GLY A 275 -11.81 1.53 -4.89
C GLY A 275 -11.46 2.71 -5.82
N VAL A 276 -10.39 3.47 -5.54
CA VAL A 276 -9.94 4.57 -6.41
C VAL A 276 -9.05 4.03 -7.53
N TYR A 277 -7.93 3.40 -7.18
CA TYR A 277 -6.93 3.01 -8.18
C TYR A 277 -7.41 1.83 -9.03
N LYS A 278 -8.30 0.97 -8.52
CA LYS A 278 -8.92 -0.11 -9.30
C LYS A 278 -9.81 0.45 -10.42
N ARG A 279 -10.53 1.57 -10.20
CA ARG A 279 -11.28 2.24 -11.28
C ARG A 279 -10.37 2.76 -12.38
N ILE A 280 -9.25 3.37 -12.01
CA ILE A 280 -8.23 3.80 -12.99
C ILE A 280 -7.71 2.59 -13.79
N GLN A 281 -7.45 1.46 -13.10
CA GLN A 281 -7.02 0.21 -13.75
C GLN A 281 -8.07 -0.35 -14.71
N GLU A 282 -9.35 -0.34 -14.32
CA GLU A 282 -10.46 -0.82 -15.14
C GLU A 282 -10.64 0.02 -16.41
N VAL A 283 -10.54 1.35 -16.30
CA VAL A 283 -10.68 2.26 -17.45
C VAL A 283 -9.48 2.18 -18.39
N ARG A 284 -8.26 2.17 -17.83
CA ARG A 284 -7.02 2.40 -18.61
C ARG A 284 -6.19 1.14 -18.84
N GLY A 285 -6.53 0.02 -18.19
CA GLY A 285 -5.96 -1.31 -18.45
C GLY A 285 -4.51 -1.55 -18.01
N CYS A 286 -3.80 -0.56 -17.45
CA CYS A 286 -2.38 -0.67 -17.12
C CYS A 286 -2.12 -0.48 -15.61
N SER A 287 -1.91 -1.60 -14.89
CA SER A 287 -1.64 -1.62 -13.44
C SER A 287 -0.35 -0.90 -13.07
N GLU A 288 0.71 -1.05 -13.87
CA GLU A 288 2.03 -0.45 -13.64
C GLU A 288 2.00 1.08 -13.71
N GLN A 289 1.16 1.64 -14.61
CA GLN A 289 1.05 3.09 -14.79
C GLN A 289 -0.02 3.74 -13.90
N THR A 290 -0.80 2.96 -13.15
CA THR A 290 -1.94 3.46 -12.37
C THR A 290 -1.52 4.53 -11.36
N ASN A 291 -0.42 4.32 -10.63
CA ASN A 291 0.07 5.29 -9.64
C ASN A 291 0.56 6.57 -10.30
N LYS A 292 1.19 6.45 -11.47
CA LYS A 292 1.63 7.58 -12.30
C LYS A 292 0.44 8.38 -12.80
N GLN A 293 -0.62 7.71 -13.25
CA GLN A 293 -1.87 8.32 -13.71
C GLN A 293 -2.62 9.01 -12.58
N LEU A 294 -2.71 8.41 -11.39
CA LEU A 294 -3.28 9.06 -10.21
C LEU A 294 -2.51 10.33 -9.85
N ALA A 295 -1.18 10.27 -9.82
CA ALA A 295 -0.34 11.44 -9.55
C ALA A 295 -0.48 12.52 -10.64
N GLN A 296 -0.69 12.16 -11.91
CA GLN A 296 -1.00 13.11 -12.99
C GLN A 296 -2.25 13.92 -12.66
N ILE A 297 -3.35 13.22 -12.37
CA ILE A 297 -4.65 13.85 -12.09
C ILE A 297 -4.52 14.76 -10.86
N ILE A 298 -3.82 14.33 -9.81
CA ILE A 298 -3.57 15.16 -8.61
C ILE A 298 -2.79 16.43 -8.96
N VAL A 299 -1.69 16.32 -9.71
CA VAL A 299 -0.86 17.48 -10.08
C VAL A 299 -1.60 18.46 -10.98
N GLU A 300 -2.41 17.98 -11.90
CA GLU A 300 -3.28 18.82 -12.72
C GLU A 300 -4.28 19.57 -11.84
N ASN A 301 -4.89 18.90 -10.87
CA ASN A 301 -5.82 19.53 -9.94
C ASN A 301 -5.12 20.54 -9.00
N PHE A 302 -3.89 20.31 -8.58
CA PHE A 302 -3.11 21.33 -7.85
C PHE A 302 -2.88 22.62 -8.64
N ARG A 303 -2.87 22.54 -9.97
CA ARG A 303 -2.70 23.71 -10.84
C ARG A 303 -4.02 24.42 -11.13
N LYS A 304 -5.13 23.67 -11.17
CA LYS A 304 -6.47 24.19 -11.47
C LYS A 304 -7.15 24.79 -10.23
N GLN A 305 -6.98 24.15 -9.07
CA GLN A 305 -7.72 24.49 -7.86
C GLN A 305 -7.03 25.60 -7.06
N THR A 306 -7.79 26.63 -6.68
CA THR A 306 -7.33 27.68 -5.76
C THR A 306 -7.49 27.26 -4.29
N ASP A 307 -8.46 26.39 -4.01
CA ASP A 307 -8.75 25.86 -2.68
C ASP A 307 -8.17 24.44 -2.53
N PHE A 308 -7.09 24.33 -1.75
CA PHE A 308 -6.40 23.07 -1.51
C PHE A 308 -7.31 22.01 -0.88
N THR A 309 -8.29 22.41 -0.06
CA THR A 309 -9.18 21.47 0.65
C THR A 309 -10.07 20.69 -0.32
N LYS A 310 -10.38 21.27 -1.49
CA LYS A 310 -11.24 20.67 -2.51
C LYS A 310 -10.51 19.77 -3.49
N VAL A 311 -9.18 19.78 -3.52
CA VAL A 311 -8.37 19.02 -4.49
C VAL A 311 -8.74 17.53 -4.47
N SER A 312 -8.82 16.90 -3.29
CA SER A 312 -9.18 15.48 -3.19
C SER A 312 -10.58 15.18 -3.73
N HIS A 313 -11.56 16.06 -3.47
CA HIS A 313 -12.91 15.90 -4.00
C HIS A 313 -12.96 16.01 -5.53
N THR A 314 -12.26 16.99 -6.12
CA THR A 314 -12.23 17.15 -7.58
C THR A 314 -11.52 15.99 -8.25
N VAL A 315 -10.39 15.53 -7.70
CA VAL A 315 -9.66 14.37 -8.24
C VAL A 315 -10.55 13.12 -8.24
N LEU A 316 -11.26 12.85 -7.14
CA LEU A 316 -12.18 11.71 -7.08
C LEU A 316 -13.36 11.86 -8.04
N GLY A 317 -13.89 13.07 -8.21
CA GLY A 317 -14.94 13.36 -9.19
C GLY A 317 -14.48 13.08 -10.63
N GLU A 318 -13.30 13.57 -11.03
CA GLU A 318 -12.74 13.33 -12.37
C GLU A 318 -12.54 11.82 -12.64
N ILE A 319 -12.05 11.06 -11.65
CA ILE A 319 -11.88 9.60 -11.76
C ILE A 319 -13.23 8.88 -11.86
N GLU A 320 -14.22 9.29 -11.06
CA GLU A 320 -15.55 8.67 -11.07
C GLU A 320 -16.29 8.94 -12.38
N ASP A 321 -16.23 10.17 -12.89
CA ASP A 321 -16.87 10.53 -14.16
C ASP A 321 -16.25 9.76 -15.34
N GLU A 322 -14.92 9.62 -15.37
CA GLU A 322 -14.21 8.82 -16.38
C GLU A 322 -14.63 7.35 -16.31
N PHE A 323 -14.72 6.79 -15.10
CA PHE A 323 -15.14 5.41 -14.85
C PHE A 323 -16.59 5.16 -15.26
N LEU A 324 -17.54 5.99 -14.84
CA LEU A 324 -18.95 5.85 -15.21
C LEU A 324 -19.15 5.99 -16.72
N THR A 325 -18.40 6.88 -17.37
CA THR A 325 -18.40 7.02 -18.84
C THR A 325 -17.91 5.74 -19.51
N TYR A 326 -16.83 5.14 -19.00
CA TYR A 326 -16.32 3.86 -19.49
C TYR A 326 -17.35 2.73 -19.32
N CYS A 327 -17.98 2.62 -18.14
CA CYS A 327 -19.01 1.62 -17.88
C CYS A 327 -20.20 1.76 -18.85
N ASN A 328 -20.68 2.99 -19.04
CA ASN A 328 -21.78 3.29 -19.97
C ASN A 328 -21.43 2.92 -21.42
N LYS A 329 -20.20 3.21 -21.87
CA LYS A 329 -19.74 2.86 -23.23
C LYS A 329 -19.63 1.36 -23.45
N ASN A 330 -19.31 0.59 -22.42
CA ASN A 330 -19.09 -0.86 -22.49
C ASN A 330 -20.28 -1.70 -21.97
N ASN A 331 -21.41 -1.07 -21.66
CA ASN A 331 -22.58 -1.72 -21.03
C ASN A 331 -22.23 -2.50 -19.75
N LEU A 332 -21.29 -1.99 -18.97
CA LEU A 332 -20.89 -2.57 -17.69
C LEU A 332 -21.73 -1.95 -16.56
N THR A 333 -22.08 -2.76 -15.57
CA THR A 333 -22.73 -2.26 -14.35
C THR A 333 -21.67 -2.06 -13.26
N PRO A 334 -21.43 -0.82 -12.80
CA PRO A 334 -20.52 -0.57 -11.69
C PRO A 334 -20.89 -1.35 -10.44
N LYS A 335 -19.90 -1.67 -9.60
CA LYS A 335 -20.16 -2.26 -8.29
C LYS A 335 -20.71 -1.19 -7.34
N ALA A 336 -21.93 -1.40 -6.86
CA ALA A 336 -22.59 -0.53 -5.88
C ALA A 336 -21.80 -0.44 -4.58
N ASN A 337 -21.89 0.70 -3.89
CA ASN A 337 -21.32 0.91 -2.56
C ASN A 337 -19.82 0.59 -2.49
N THR A 338 -19.09 0.89 -3.57
CA THR A 338 -17.62 0.80 -3.55
C THR A 338 -17.08 1.98 -2.76
N HIS A 339 -16.30 1.71 -1.73
CA HIS A 339 -15.66 2.73 -0.90
C HIS A 339 -14.53 3.44 -1.65
N VAL A 340 -14.47 4.76 -1.52
CA VAL A 340 -13.54 5.61 -2.25
C VAL A 340 -12.98 6.63 -1.26
N THR A 341 -11.69 6.57 -1.01
CA THR A 341 -10.99 7.54 -0.16
C THR A 341 -9.68 7.96 -0.80
N LEU A 342 -9.45 9.27 -0.80
CA LEU A 342 -8.20 9.90 -1.19
C LEU A 342 -7.83 10.93 -0.13
N LEU A 343 -6.67 10.74 0.49
CA LEU A 343 -6.05 11.68 1.42
C LEU A 343 -4.72 12.14 0.84
N ILE A 344 -4.53 13.45 0.79
CA ILE A 344 -3.32 14.07 0.26
C ILE A 344 -2.73 15.00 1.31
N ARG A 345 -1.50 14.71 1.75
CA ARG A 345 -0.69 15.58 2.61
C ARG A 345 0.34 16.29 1.75
N ASN A 346 0.21 17.62 1.63
CA ASN A 346 1.14 18.45 0.87
C ASN A 346 2.33 18.87 1.74
N PHE A 347 3.55 18.53 1.34
CA PHE A 347 4.76 19.00 2.02
C PHE A 347 5.25 20.32 1.42
N ASN A 348 5.63 20.30 0.14
CA ASN A 348 6.31 21.40 -0.55
C ASN A 348 5.81 21.61 -1.99
N PHE A 349 4.58 21.19 -2.31
CA PHE A 349 3.97 21.48 -3.59
C PHE A 349 3.33 22.87 -3.56
N LEU A 350 4.00 23.85 -4.17
CA LEU A 350 3.48 25.20 -4.30
C LEU A 350 2.45 25.27 -5.45
N PRO A 351 1.27 25.88 -5.23
CA PRO A 351 0.38 26.19 -6.34
C PRO A 351 1.06 27.17 -7.31
N PRO A 352 0.69 27.17 -8.60
CA PRO A 352 1.19 28.18 -9.53
C PRO A 352 0.83 29.58 -9.01
N VAL A 353 1.83 30.46 -8.91
CA VAL A 353 1.57 31.88 -8.65
C VAL A 353 0.73 32.41 -9.82
N PRO A 354 -0.42 33.06 -9.58
CA PRO A 354 -1.16 33.71 -10.66
C PRO A 354 -0.22 34.74 -11.30
N GLN A 355 0.01 34.60 -12.60
CA GLN A 355 0.67 35.64 -13.39
C GLN A 355 -0.26 36.85 -13.40
N ASN A 356 -0.10 37.75 -12.42
CA ASN A 356 -0.63 39.09 -12.57
C ASN A 356 0.15 39.74 -13.71
N ASP A 357 -0.51 39.93 -14.84
CA ASP A 357 -0.08 40.88 -15.86
C ASP A 357 0.00 42.27 -15.21
N THR A 358 1.18 42.64 -14.74
CA THR A 358 1.48 44.02 -14.35
C THR A 358 2.85 44.41 -14.89
N ILE A 359 2.78 44.94 -16.13
CA ILE A 359 3.58 46.04 -16.71
C ILE A 359 4.87 46.42 -15.94
N ASN A 360 6.00 46.21 -16.63
CA ASN A 360 7.28 46.94 -16.57
C ASN A 360 7.88 47.31 -15.20
N LEU A 361 8.98 46.65 -14.84
CA LEU A 361 10.25 47.33 -14.55
C LEU A 361 11.42 46.34 -14.58
N ARG A 362 12.42 46.68 -15.40
CA ARG A 362 13.69 45.96 -15.56
C ARG A 362 14.41 45.82 -14.21
N ASN A 363 14.80 44.60 -13.85
CA ASN A 363 16.02 44.29 -13.09
C ASN A 363 16.38 42.81 -13.29
N PRO A 364 17.65 42.46 -13.62
CA PRO A 364 18.05 41.08 -13.82
C PRO A 364 18.44 40.46 -12.47
N VAL A 365 17.52 39.68 -11.87
CA VAL A 365 17.85 38.70 -10.83
C VAL A 365 17.49 37.32 -11.36
N HIS A 366 18.25 36.85 -12.34
CA HIS A 366 18.22 35.44 -12.74
C HIS A 366 19.00 34.63 -11.72
N LYS A 367 18.28 34.01 -10.76
CA LYS A 367 18.69 32.73 -10.12
C LYS A 367 17.64 32.05 -9.22
N GLN A 368 16.43 32.61 -9.05
CA GLN A 368 15.40 31.98 -8.19
C GLN A 368 14.17 31.42 -8.93
N ASN A 369 13.99 31.70 -10.22
CA ASN A 369 12.74 31.36 -10.94
C ASN A 369 12.70 30.00 -11.65
N GLU A 370 13.75 29.18 -11.62
CA GLU A 370 13.72 27.86 -12.27
C GLU A 370 13.24 26.72 -11.34
N ARG A 371 13.20 26.93 -10.02
CA ARG A 371 12.75 25.89 -9.05
C ARG A 371 11.23 25.72 -8.97
N SER A 372 10.44 26.60 -9.59
CA SER A 372 8.98 26.61 -9.44
C SER A 372 8.24 25.81 -10.52
N SER A 373 8.88 25.48 -11.65
CA SER A 373 8.24 24.72 -12.73
C SER A 373 8.54 23.22 -12.61
N VAL A 374 7.72 22.48 -11.87
CA VAL A 374 7.79 21.01 -11.87
C VAL A 374 7.46 20.50 -13.28
N ARG A 375 8.46 19.99 -14.00
CA ARG A 375 8.26 19.32 -15.29
C ARG A 375 7.75 17.91 -15.03
N PHE A 376 6.65 17.55 -15.67
CA PHE A 376 5.98 16.29 -15.40
C PHE A 376 6.48 15.20 -16.37
N ASN A 377 7.37 14.31 -15.92
CA ASN A 377 7.72 13.08 -16.63
C ASN A 377 7.99 11.89 -15.68
N PRO A 378 6.97 11.31 -15.05
CA PRO A 378 7.17 10.39 -13.94
C PRO A 378 7.80 9.07 -14.32
N ILE A 379 8.75 8.66 -13.50
CA ILE A 379 9.29 7.30 -13.44
C ILE A 379 8.69 6.66 -12.18
N VAL A 380 8.12 5.46 -12.33
CA VAL A 380 7.63 4.65 -11.21
C VAL A 380 8.80 3.80 -10.72
N GLN A 381 9.08 3.84 -9.42
CA GLN A 381 10.04 2.94 -8.79
C GLN A 381 9.29 2.05 -7.80
N SER A 382 9.28 0.75 -8.05
CA SER A 382 8.95 -0.27 -7.05
C SER A 382 10.23 -0.63 -6.30
N LYS A 383 10.22 -0.61 -4.96
CA LYS A 383 11.34 -1.13 -4.17
C LYS A 383 11.17 -2.65 -4.04
N SER A 384 12.13 -3.42 -4.54
CA SER A 384 12.28 -4.85 -4.23
C SER A 384 12.94 -5.02 -2.86
N ASN A 385 12.52 -6.01 -2.08
CA ASN A 385 12.94 -6.27 -0.68
C ASN A 385 14.38 -6.80 -0.49
N THR A 386 15.33 -6.45 -1.37
CA THR A 386 16.74 -6.82 -1.21
C THR A 386 17.61 -5.57 -1.25
N LEU A 387 18.43 -5.40 -0.20
CA LEU A 387 19.36 -4.29 0.14
C LEU A 387 18.89 -3.44 1.32
N ILE A 388 19.04 -4.02 2.51
CA ILE A 388 19.15 -3.31 3.79
C ILE A 388 20.63 -3.33 4.15
N ASN A 389 21.14 -2.17 4.57
CA ASN A 389 22.52 -1.85 4.97
C ASN A 389 23.45 -1.44 3.83
N GLU A 390 23.44 -0.14 3.52
CA GLU A 390 24.63 0.70 3.38
C GLU A 390 24.16 2.08 2.92
N ILE A 391 24.05 3.02 3.86
CA ILE A 391 24.32 4.46 3.74
C ILE A 391 24.11 4.96 5.18
N ASP A 392 25.21 5.00 5.94
CA ASP A 392 25.43 5.92 7.05
C ASP A 392 26.84 5.70 7.60
N SER A 393 27.80 6.53 7.17
CA SER A 393 28.92 7.05 7.99
C SER A 393 29.92 7.81 7.11
N GLU A 394 29.74 9.13 6.98
CA GLU A 394 30.86 10.02 6.70
C GLU A 394 31.48 10.41 8.05
N ILE A 395 32.65 9.85 8.35
CA ILE A 395 33.58 10.35 9.36
C ILE A 395 34.91 10.61 8.65
N ASP A 396 35.34 11.87 8.70
CA ASP A 396 36.68 12.30 8.32
C ASP A 396 37.75 11.50 9.06
N THR A 397 38.68 10.86 8.32
CA THR A 397 40.05 10.68 8.82
C THR A 397 41.03 10.46 7.68
N SER A 398 42.12 11.22 7.74
CA SER A 398 43.30 11.16 6.90
C SER A 398 44.04 9.81 7.00
N GLY A 399 44.45 9.27 5.85
CA GLY A 399 45.72 8.54 5.73
C GLY A 399 45.66 7.04 5.39
N THR A 400 46.35 6.73 4.29
CA THR A 400 47.09 5.49 3.98
C THR A 400 46.34 4.30 3.35
N ILE A 401 47.00 3.78 2.31
CA ILE A 401 46.64 2.73 1.37
C ILE A 401 46.58 1.36 2.05
N ASP A 402 45.52 0.57 1.82
CA ASP A 402 45.68 -0.88 1.66
C ASP A 402 44.59 -1.51 0.79
N MET A 403 44.99 -2.53 0.01
CA MET A 403 44.22 -3.23 -1.00
C MET A 403 43.35 -4.35 -0.39
N GLY A 404 42.04 -4.30 -0.61
CA GLY A 404 41.11 -5.39 -0.29
C GLY A 404 39.95 -5.43 -1.28
N THR A 405 39.85 -6.52 -2.02
CA THR A 405 38.86 -6.81 -3.06
C THR A 405 37.50 -7.19 -2.47
N ASN A 406 36.43 -6.50 -2.85
CA ASN A 406 35.05 -6.98 -2.72
C ASN A 406 34.30 -6.82 -4.05
N ASP A 407 33.74 -7.93 -4.51
CA ASP A 407 32.94 -8.10 -5.72
C ASP A 407 31.53 -7.52 -5.54
N SER A 408 31.10 -6.66 -6.46
CA SER A 408 29.69 -6.29 -6.65
C SER A 408 29.24 -6.67 -8.06
N ASN A 409 28.38 -7.70 -8.12
CA ASN A 409 27.64 -8.12 -9.29
C ASN A 409 26.78 -6.97 -9.84
N ILE A 410 26.90 -6.66 -11.13
CA ILE A 410 25.94 -5.84 -11.87
C ILE A 410 25.39 -6.71 -13.00
N ASP A 411 24.10 -7.08 -12.88
CA ASP A 411 23.34 -7.70 -13.96
C ASP A 411 22.89 -6.64 -14.97
N THR A 412 23.20 -6.95 -16.22
CA THR A 412 22.86 -6.20 -17.44
C THR A 412 21.44 -6.47 -17.85
N ASN A 413 20.60 -5.43 -17.91
CA ASN A 413 19.44 -5.36 -18.80
C ASN A 413 18.96 -3.91 -18.97
N GLN A 414 19.69 -3.12 -19.77
CA GLN A 414 19.09 -2.00 -20.51
C GLN A 414 19.99 -1.61 -21.68
N SER A 415 19.53 -1.90 -22.89
CA SER A 415 19.99 -1.26 -24.11
C SER A 415 19.31 0.11 -24.21
N ASN A 416 20.08 1.19 -24.16
CA ASN A 416 19.70 2.47 -24.75
C ASN A 416 20.97 3.27 -25.10
N ASP A 417 21.09 3.56 -26.39
CA ASP A 417 22.04 4.52 -26.95
C ASP A 417 21.87 5.89 -26.29
N SER A 418 22.95 6.40 -25.70
CA SER A 418 23.19 7.83 -25.63
C SER A 418 24.67 8.09 -25.43
N ASP A 419 25.27 8.69 -26.46
CA ASP A 419 26.61 9.24 -26.47
C ASP A 419 26.80 10.22 -25.30
N ILE A 420 27.63 9.87 -24.31
CA ILE A 420 28.26 10.84 -23.42
C ILE A 420 29.75 10.53 -23.33
N SER A 421 30.51 11.45 -23.92
CA SER A 421 31.96 11.57 -23.87
C SER A 421 32.41 12.05 -22.49
N SER A 422 33.34 11.31 -21.86
CA SER A 422 34.41 11.89 -21.04
C SER A 422 35.51 10.86 -20.69
N CYS A 423 36.64 11.04 -21.38
CA CYS A 423 38.03 10.78 -20.97
C CYS A 423 38.35 9.62 -20.00
N ARG A 424 38.67 8.44 -20.56
CA ARG A 424 39.77 7.57 -20.09
C ARG A 424 40.51 7.00 -21.32
N PRO A 425 41.85 6.90 -21.33
CA PRO A 425 42.57 6.35 -22.47
C PRO A 425 42.25 4.85 -22.62
N TYR A 426 41.52 4.51 -23.68
CA TYR A 426 41.14 3.14 -24.00
C TYR A 426 42.29 2.45 -24.74
N ASP A 427 42.97 1.53 -24.07
CA ASP A 427 44.02 0.69 -24.67
C ASP A 427 43.37 -0.46 -25.45
N LYS A 428 43.41 -0.38 -26.78
CA LYS A 428 42.69 -1.29 -27.70
C LYS A 428 43.11 -2.75 -27.60
N ASP A 429 44.29 -3.04 -27.06
CA ASP A 429 44.86 -4.39 -27.01
C ASP A 429 44.79 -5.03 -25.61
N ARG A 430 44.20 -4.34 -24.63
CA ARG A 430 44.09 -4.85 -23.27
C ARG A 430 42.94 -5.85 -23.17
N LYS A 431 43.25 -7.15 -23.26
CA LYS A 431 42.28 -8.22 -23.02
C LYS A 431 41.71 -8.13 -21.60
N ILE A 432 40.40 -7.93 -21.50
CA ILE A 432 39.66 -7.97 -20.24
C ILE A 432 39.76 -9.42 -19.70
N LYS A 433 40.21 -9.58 -18.45
CA LYS A 433 40.17 -10.89 -17.79
C LYS A 433 38.70 -11.29 -17.62
N GLY A 434 38.36 -12.52 -17.99
CA GLY A 434 37.01 -13.05 -17.79
C GLY A 434 36.61 -12.95 -16.32
N TYR A 435 35.43 -12.41 -16.07
CA TYR A 435 34.86 -12.24 -14.73
C TYR A 435 34.49 -13.58 -14.08
N VAL A 436 34.37 -14.64 -14.89
CA VAL A 436 34.00 -16.00 -14.46
C VAL A 436 35.12 -16.96 -14.81
N ASP A 437 35.62 -17.66 -13.79
CA ASP A 437 36.62 -18.71 -13.95
C ASP A 437 35.94 -20.04 -14.33
N PHE A 438 36.06 -20.42 -15.60
CA PHE A 438 35.54 -21.69 -16.13
C PHE A 438 36.53 -22.85 -16.00
N THR A 439 37.66 -22.69 -15.31
CA THR A 439 38.68 -23.75 -15.19
C THR A 439 38.08 -25.04 -14.61
N CYS A 440 37.26 -24.93 -13.56
CA CYS A 440 36.55 -26.06 -12.96
C CYS A 440 35.61 -26.76 -13.94
N TYR A 441 34.90 -25.99 -14.78
CA TYR A 441 34.04 -26.54 -15.83
C TYR A 441 34.85 -27.33 -16.86
N TYR A 442 35.95 -26.76 -17.36
CA TYR A 442 36.79 -27.42 -18.37
C TYR A 442 37.48 -28.67 -17.84
N GLU A 443 37.92 -28.67 -16.57
CA GLU A 443 38.47 -29.86 -15.93
C GLU A 443 37.44 -30.99 -15.82
N ASN A 444 36.19 -30.66 -15.46
CA ASN A 444 35.13 -31.65 -15.34
C ASN A 444 34.68 -32.19 -16.70
N VAL A 445 34.64 -31.35 -17.73
CA VAL A 445 34.43 -31.79 -19.11
C VAL A 445 35.57 -32.70 -19.59
N ALA A 446 36.82 -32.38 -19.27
CA ALA A 446 37.97 -33.23 -19.63
C ALA A 446 37.92 -34.59 -18.92
N LYS A 447 37.55 -34.62 -17.62
CA LYS A 447 37.33 -35.86 -16.87
C LYS A 447 36.18 -36.70 -17.45
N ALA A 448 35.05 -36.07 -17.77
CA ALA A 448 33.91 -36.76 -18.36
C ALA A 448 34.19 -37.27 -19.78
N ARG A 449 35.00 -36.55 -20.58
CA ARG A 449 35.50 -37.00 -21.88
C ARG A 449 36.42 -38.20 -21.74
N LYS A 450 37.30 -38.23 -20.73
CA LYS A 450 38.17 -39.38 -20.44
C LYS A 450 37.39 -40.61 -19.96
N ASN A 451 36.31 -40.38 -19.22
CA ASN A 451 35.47 -41.45 -18.65
C ASN A 451 34.36 -41.92 -19.61
N GLY A 452 34.22 -41.32 -20.80
CA GLY A 452 33.21 -41.70 -21.80
C GLY A 452 31.76 -41.36 -21.40
N THR A 453 31.57 -40.50 -20.40
CA THR A 453 30.25 -40.13 -19.86
C THR A 453 29.73 -38.81 -20.42
N LEU A 454 30.41 -38.23 -21.42
CA LEU A 454 30.00 -36.97 -22.04
C LEU A 454 28.86 -37.22 -23.05
N PRO A 455 27.74 -36.48 -23.00
CA PRO A 455 26.68 -36.59 -23.99
C PRO A 455 27.17 -36.29 -25.41
N GLY A 456 26.78 -37.11 -26.39
CA GLY A 456 27.32 -37.07 -27.77
C GLY A 456 27.05 -35.78 -28.57
N PHE A 457 26.22 -34.87 -28.06
CA PHE A 457 26.01 -33.54 -28.65
C PHE A 457 27.07 -32.51 -28.22
N ILE A 458 27.90 -32.83 -27.21
CA ILE A 458 29.02 -31.99 -26.78
C ILE A 458 30.29 -32.54 -27.45
N LYS A 459 30.80 -31.82 -28.46
CA LYS A 459 32.03 -32.20 -29.18
C LYS A 459 33.29 -31.78 -28.43
#